data_AF-A0A0B8QK04-F1
#
_entry.id   AF-A0A0B8QK04-F1
#
_cell.length_a   1.000
_cell.length_b   1.000
_cell.length_c   1.000
_cell.angle_alpha   90.00
_cell.angle_beta   90.00
_cell.angle_gamma   90.00
#
_symmetry.space_group_name_H-M   'P 1'
#
loop_
_entity.id
_entity.type
_entity.pdbx_description
1 polymer ?
#
loop_
_entity_poly.entity_id
_entity_poly.type
_entity_poly.pdbx_seq_one_letter_code
_entity_poly.pdbx_strand_id
1 'polypeptide(L)'
;MRKNSRAELVSLTKAFHLNLTALGMLSFLIGLFIFYQAMSLSFIQRQPVVGVLRQMGVSGKQLIGALSVELVLLVLFSWLSGNVLGLFLANKLVPAVSMSIGAIYNVQIDMVVNWSWSWSGKSLLMALLGVALSCTWPLVRLIHSQPIRLTARLSMVRFAGREFFWQAILAAYVCLLPCLYCSLVAVSTLAL
;
A
#
# COMPACT_ATOMS: atom_id res chain seq x y z
N MET A 1 38.93 20.59 20.29
CA MET A 1 37.48 20.72 20.00
C MET A 1 37.08 20.05 18.67
N ARG A 2 37.33 18.75 18.44
CA ARG A 2 37.05 18.07 17.14
C ARG A 2 35.97 16.96 17.20
N LYS A 3 35.48 16.62 18.41
CA LYS A 3 34.44 15.59 18.60
C LYS A 3 33.01 16.08 18.31
N ASN A 4 32.70 17.37 18.49
CA ASN A 4 31.35 17.91 18.27
C ASN A 4 30.92 17.87 16.80
N SER A 5 31.79 18.20 15.85
CA SER A 5 31.41 18.23 14.43
C SER A 5 31.01 16.86 13.88
N ARG A 6 31.66 15.77 14.31
CA ARG A 6 31.26 14.41 13.89
C ARG A 6 29.94 13.97 14.54
N ALA A 7 29.71 14.31 15.81
CA ALA A 7 28.46 13.99 16.50
C ALA A 7 27.26 14.78 15.94
N GLU A 8 27.46 16.05 15.60
CA GLU A 8 26.47 16.92 14.93
C GLU A 8 26.14 16.41 13.51
N LEU A 9 27.14 16.03 12.71
CA LEU A 9 26.91 15.46 11.38
C LEU A 9 26.14 14.13 11.45
N VAL A 10 26.48 13.24 12.39
CA VAL A 10 25.75 11.97 12.59
C VAL A 10 24.30 12.22 13.01
N SER A 11 24.05 13.24 13.84
CA SER A 11 22.70 13.63 14.24
C SER A 11 21.88 14.20 13.06
N LEU A 12 22.48 15.05 12.22
CA LEU A 12 21.84 15.58 11.01
C LEU A 12 21.51 14.47 10.01
N THR A 13 22.43 13.56 9.73
CA THR A 13 22.20 12.43 8.81
C THR A 13 21.10 11.50 9.34
N LYS A 14 21.06 11.26 10.65
CA LYS A 14 19.99 10.47 11.28
C LYS A 14 18.63 11.14 11.14
N ALA A 15 18.55 12.47 11.27
CA ALA A 15 17.32 13.22 11.06
C ALA A 15 16.83 13.13 9.59
N PHE A 16 17.73 13.20 8.61
CA PHE A 16 17.39 13.00 7.20
C PHE A 16 16.86 11.58 6.91
N HIS A 17 17.48 10.55 7.47
CA HIS A 17 16.97 9.18 7.33
C HIS A 17 15.59 9.01 7.95
N LEU A 18 15.35 9.59 9.13
CA LEU A 18 14.03 9.58 9.76
C LEU A 18 12.99 10.33 8.92
N ASN A 19 13.34 11.49 8.36
CA ASN A 19 12.45 12.25 7.50
C ASN A 19 12.09 11.49 6.22
N LEU A 20 13.08 10.92 5.52
CA LEU A 20 12.85 10.09 4.33
C LEU A 20 11.99 8.87 4.63
N THR A 21 12.21 8.24 5.79
CA THR A 21 11.39 7.10 6.25
C THR A 21 9.95 7.54 6.50
N ALA A 22 9.74 8.68 7.18
CA ALA A 22 8.42 9.22 7.44
C ALA A 22 7.67 9.57 6.15
N LEU A 23 8.34 10.22 5.19
CA LEU A 23 7.77 10.53 3.87
C LEU A 23 7.40 9.25 3.10
N GLY A 24 8.24 8.21 3.17
CA GLY A 24 7.95 6.90 2.59
C GLY A 24 6.71 6.23 3.21
N MET A 25 6.59 6.26 4.54
CA MET A 25 5.41 5.74 5.24
C MET A 25 4.13 6.51 4.86
N LEU A 26 4.22 7.84 4.76
CA LEU A 26 3.10 8.68 4.35
C LEU A 26 2.65 8.37 2.93
N SER A 27 3.59 8.20 1.99
CA SER A 27 3.30 7.82 0.60
C SER A 27 2.59 6.47 0.52
N PHE A 28 3.03 5.48 1.31
CA PHE A 28 2.36 4.18 1.40
C PHE A 28 0.93 4.30 1.91
N LEU A 29 0.70 5.07 2.97
CA LEU A 29 -0.62 5.31 3.54
C LEU A 29 -1.57 5.97 2.53
N ILE A 30 -1.09 6.99 1.82
CA ILE A 30 -1.86 7.67 0.77
C ILE A 30 -2.19 6.70 -0.37
N GLY A 31 -1.24 5.85 -0.77
CA GLY A 31 -1.47 4.82 -1.80
C GLY A 31 -2.58 3.83 -1.42
N LEU A 32 -2.57 3.33 -0.18
CA LEU A 32 -3.64 2.46 0.34
C LEU A 32 -5.01 3.15 0.34
N PHE A 33 -5.06 4.43 0.72
CA PHE A 33 -6.30 5.20 0.71
C PHE A 33 -6.87 5.35 -0.70
N ILE A 34 -6.02 5.69 -1.69
CA ILE A 34 -6.43 5.80 -3.10
C ILE A 34 -6.95 4.46 -3.62
N PHE A 35 -6.24 3.37 -3.31
CA PHE A 35 -6.67 2.02 -3.70
C PHE A 35 -8.05 1.67 -3.13
N TYR A 36 -8.28 1.93 -1.84
CA TYR A 36 -9.57 1.73 -1.20
C TYR A 36 -10.69 2.53 -1.87
N GLN A 37 -10.45 3.82 -2.13
CA GLN A 37 -11.44 4.69 -2.78
C GLN A 37 -11.76 4.23 -4.20
N ALA A 38 -10.74 3.86 -4.98
CA ALA A 38 -10.90 3.34 -6.34
C ALA A 38 -11.71 2.05 -6.35
N MET A 39 -11.39 1.11 -5.43
CA MET A 39 -12.11 -0.16 -5.37
C MET A 39 -13.55 0.01 -4.89
N SER A 40 -13.77 0.86 -3.89
CA SER A 40 -15.11 1.23 -3.40
C SER A 40 -15.97 1.78 -4.54
N LEU A 41 -15.43 2.71 -5.34
CA LEU A 41 -16.11 3.26 -6.51
C LEU A 41 -16.39 2.19 -7.58
N SER A 42 -15.40 1.35 -7.89
CA SER A 42 -15.53 0.26 -8.88
C SER A 42 -16.66 -0.70 -8.50
N PHE A 43 -16.79 -1.07 -7.22
CA PHE A 43 -17.88 -1.92 -6.77
C PHE A 43 -19.23 -1.23 -6.79
N ILE A 44 -19.31 0.06 -6.45
CA ILE A 44 -20.55 0.84 -6.57
C ILE A 44 -21.05 0.84 -8.03
N GLN A 45 -20.15 1.00 -9.00
CA GLN A 45 -20.50 0.95 -10.43
C GLN A 45 -20.95 -0.45 -10.88
N ARG A 46 -20.48 -1.52 -10.23
CA ARG A 46 -20.83 -2.91 -10.55
C ARG A 46 -22.11 -3.42 -9.89
N GLN A 47 -22.63 -2.73 -8.87
CA GLN A 47 -23.90 -3.07 -8.21
C GLN A 47 -25.09 -3.32 -9.16
N PRO A 48 -25.37 -2.48 -10.19
CA PRO A 48 -26.49 -2.73 -11.11
C PRO A 48 -26.30 -4.02 -11.93
N VAL A 49 -25.09 -4.29 -12.41
CA VAL A 49 -24.78 -5.50 -13.20
C VAL A 49 -24.97 -6.76 -12.35
N VAL A 50 -24.49 -6.72 -11.10
CA VAL A 50 -24.71 -7.78 -10.11
C VAL A 50 -26.22 -8.01 -9.85
N GLY A 51 -27.00 -6.93 -9.78
CA GLY A 51 -28.46 -7.00 -9.63
C GLY A 51 -29.14 -7.76 -10.77
N VAL A 52 -28.78 -7.46 -12.03
CA VAL A 52 -29.31 -8.14 -13.22
C VAL A 52 -28.91 -9.62 -13.24
N LEU A 53 -27.64 -9.94 -12.96
CA LEU A 53 -27.17 -11.33 -12.91
C LEU A 53 -27.90 -12.16 -11.84
N ARG A 54 -28.19 -11.57 -10.68
CA ARG A 54 -28.98 -12.25 -9.63
C ARG A 54 -30.43 -12.50 -10.04
N GLN A 55 -31.04 -11.61 -10.83
CA GLN A 55 -32.38 -11.83 -11.39
C GLN A 55 -32.41 -12.98 -12.39
N MET A 56 -31.29 -13.22 -13.10
CA MET A 56 -31.12 -14.39 -13.98
C MET A 56 -30.79 -15.69 -13.22
N GLY A 57 -30.84 -15.69 -11.87
CA GLY A 57 -30.65 -16.88 -11.05
C GLY A 57 -29.19 -17.18 -10.67
N VAL A 58 -28.23 -16.29 -10.97
CA VAL A 58 -26.84 -16.47 -10.57
C VAL A 58 -26.70 -16.35 -9.05
N SER A 59 -26.07 -17.34 -8.43
CA SER A 59 -25.86 -17.36 -6.97
C SER A 59 -24.81 -16.32 -6.54
N GLY A 60 -24.99 -15.73 -5.35
CA GLY A 60 -24.03 -14.77 -4.80
C GLY A 60 -22.61 -15.35 -4.64
N LYS A 61 -22.50 -16.67 -4.39
CA LYS A 61 -21.21 -17.37 -4.26
C LYS A 61 -20.43 -17.40 -5.58
N GLN A 62 -21.10 -17.61 -6.71
CA GLN A 62 -20.46 -17.57 -8.03
C GLN A 62 -19.94 -16.18 -8.35
N LEU A 63 -20.70 -15.14 -8.00
CA LEU A 63 -20.27 -13.75 -8.17
C LEU A 63 -19.02 -13.44 -7.33
N ILE A 64 -19.01 -13.82 -6.05
CA ILE A 64 -17.86 -13.64 -5.17
C ILE A 64 -16.63 -14.34 -5.76
N GLY A 65 -16.78 -15.59 -6.22
CA GLY A 65 -15.69 -16.32 -6.86
C GLY A 65 -15.12 -15.57 -8.07
N ALA A 66 -15.97 -15.08 -8.96
CA ALA A 66 -15.55 -14.32 -10.14
C ALA A 66 -14.82 -13.01 -9.76
N LEU A 67 -15.38 -12.25 -8.81
CA LEU A 67 -14.79 -11.00 -8.33
C LEU A 67 -13.47 -11.21 -7.58
N SER A 68 -13.35 -12.30 -6.80
CA SER A 68 -12.10 -12.68 -6.14
C SER A 68 -11.01 -13.06 -7.14
N VAL A 69 -11.34 -13.81 -8.19
CA VAL A 69 -10.38 -14.15 -9.25
C VAL A 69 -9.91 -12.89 -9.98
N GLU A 70 -10.82 -11.99 -10.33
CA GLU A 70 -10.47 -10.70 -10.96
C GLU A 70 -9.53 -9.88 -10.06
N LEU A 71 -9.84 -9.80 -8.76
CA LEU A 71 -8.98 -9.13 -7.77
C LEU A 71 -7.58 -9.73 -7.72
N VAL A 72 -7.46 -11.07 -7.67
CA VAL A 72 -6.15 -11.74 -7.64
C VAL A 72 -5.33 -11.42 -8.88
N LEU A 73 -5.96 -11.44 -10.07
CA LEU A 73 -5.28 -11.08 -11.32
C LEU A 73 -4.79 -9.63 -11.32
N LEU A 74 -5.63 -8.70 -10.85
CA LEU A 74 -5.25 -7.29 -10.70
C LEU A 74 -4.08 -7.12 -9.72
N VAL A 75 -4.10 -7.81 -8.58
CA VAL A 75 -3.01 -7.76 -7.60
C VAL A 75 -1.70 -8.28 -8.17
N LEU A 76 -1.72 -9.41 -8.88
CA LEU A 76 -0.52 -9.95 -9.52
C LEU A 76 0.05 -8.98 -10.55
N PHE A 77 -0.81 -8.37 -11.36
CA PHE A 77 -0.39 -7.37 -12.35
C PHE A 77 0.19 -6.11 -11.69
N SER A 78 -0.48 -5.57 -10.67
CA SER A 78 -0.01 -4.42 -9.90
C SER A 78 1.29 -4.71 -9.15
N TRP A 79 1.46 -5.91 -8.60
CA TRP A 79 2.69 -6.32 -7.94
C TRP A 79 3.86 -6.39 -8.93
N LEU A 80 3.68 -7.04 -10.07
CA LEU A 80 4.72 -7.16 -11.10
C LEU A 80 5.13 -5.77 -11.62
N SER A 81 4.15 -4.98 -12.07
CA SER A 81 4.39 -3.63 -12.58
C SER A 81 4.98 -2.70 -11.52
N GLY A 82 4.50 -2.78 -10.27
CA GLY A 82 4.98 -1.98 -9.15
C GLY A 82 6.43 -2.28 -8.78
N ASN A 83 6.84 -3.56 -8.74
CA ASN A 83 8.24 -3.90 -8.45
C ASN A 83 9.17 -3.45 -9.59
N VAL A 84 8.76 -3.63 -10.85
CA VAL A 84 9.56 -3.19 -12.01
C VAL A 84 9.71 -1.66 -12.02
N LEU A 85 8.60 -0.93 -11.88
CA LEU A 85 8.62 0.54 -11.84
C LEU A 85 9.38 1.08 -10.62
N GLY A 86 9.21 0.46 -9.45
CA GLY A 86 9.90 0.84 -8.23
C GLY A 86 11.42 0.64 -8.33
N LEU A 87 11.87 -0.49 -8.88
CA LEU A 87 13.29 -0.73 -9.12
C LEU A 87 13.85 0.26 -10.16
N PHE A 88 13.11 0.52 -11.23
CA PHE A 88 13.50 1.47 -12.26
C PHE A 88 13.66 2.88 -11.68
N LEU A 89 12.69 3.34 -10.88
CA LEU A 89 12.79 4.63 -10.17
C LEU A 89 13.97 4.64 -9.20
N ALA A 90 14.14 3.61 -8.38
CA ALA A 90 15.26 3.54 -7.44
C ALA A 90 16.62 3.67 -8.14
N ASN A 91 16.83 2.95 -9.24
CA ASN A 91 18.07 3.05 -10.02
C ASN A 91 18.29 4.42 -10.66
N LYS A 92 17.24 5.20 -10.94
CA LYS A 92 17.37 6.57 -11.45
C LYS A 92 17.58 7.59 -10.34
N LEU A 93 16.90 7.44 -9.19
CA LEU A 93 16.94 8.41 -8.09
C LEU A 93 18.17 8.23 -7.19
N VAL A 94 18.62 7.01 -6.91
CA VAL A 94 19.80 6.74 -6.06
C VAL A 94 21.04 7.50 -6.55
N PRO A 95 21.48 7.38 -7.81
CA PRO A 95 22.67 8.11 -8.28
C PRO A 95 22.48 9.64 -8.29
N ALA A 96 21.25 10.13 -8.54
CA ALA A 96 20.95 11.56 -8.50
C ALA A 96 21.09 12.17 -7.09
N VAL A 97 20.65 11.44 -6.06
CA VAL A 97 20.82 11.83 -4.66
C VAL A 97 22.29 11.65 -4.23
N SER A 98 22.93 10.56 -4.65
CA SER A 98 24.34 10.27 -4.35
C SER A 98 25.30 11.28 -4.98
N MET A 99 25.02 11.82 -6.17
CA MET A 99 25.86 12.88 -6.76
C MET A 99 25.82 14.18 -5.94
N SER A 100 24.63 14.53 -5.41
CA SER A 100 24.47 15.69 -4.52
C SER A 100 25.26 15.56 -3.21
N ILE A 101 25.50 14.32 -2.74
CA ILE A 101 26.26 14.02 -1.51
C ILE A 101 27.75 13.72 -1.83
N GLY A 102 28.02 13.10 -2.97
CA GLY A 102 29.33 12.62 -3.42
C GLY A 102 30.26 13.73 -3.90
N ALA A 103 29.72 14.86 -4.35
CA ALA A 103 30.49 16.09 -4.61
C ALA A 103 31.27 16.58 -3.37
N ILE A 104 30.90 16.12 -2.17
CA ILE A 104 31.58 16.43 -0.90
C ILE A 104 32.39 15.22 -0.36
N TYR A 105 32.07 13.98 -0.75
CA TYR A 105 32.58 12.76 -0.10
C TYR A 105 33.48 11.84 -0.95
N ASN A 106 33.70 12.11 -2.25
CA ASN A 106 34.67 11.43 -3.12
C ASN A 106 34.77 9.89 -2.95
N VAL A 107 33.62 9.21 -2.82
CA VAL A 107 33.53 7.75 -2.83
C VAL A 107 32.54 7.36 -3.93
N GLN A 108 33.07 6.78 -5.01
CA GLN A 108 32.32 6.15 -6.07
C GLN A 108 31.89 4.76 -5.58
N ILE A 109 30.61 4.62 -5.26
CA ILE A 109 30.01 3.31 -5.02
C ILE A 109 29.17 2.98 -6.26
N ASP A 110 29.66 2.06 -7.08
CA ASP A 110 28.88 1.41 -8.13
C ASP A 110 27.79 0.55 -7.48
N MET A 111 26.67 1.17 -7.10
CA MET A 111 25.51 0.49 -6.52
C MET A 111 24.46 0.22 -7.60
N VAL A 112 24.71 -0.79 -8.42
CA VAL A 112 23.64 -1.40 -9.21
C VAL A 112 22.81 -2.24 -8.24
N VAL A 113 21.56 -1.85 -8.01
CA VAL A 113 20.64 -2.58 -7.13
C VAL A 113 20.28 -3.91 -7.81
N ASN A 114 20.95 -4.99 -7.39
CA ASN A 114 20.69 -6.33 -7.87
C ASN A 114 19.33 -6.86 -7.37
N TRP A 115 18.59 -7.55 -8.23
CA TRP A 115 17.28 -8.10 -7.91
C TRP A 115 17.39 -9.26 -6.92
N SER A 116 16.96 -9.07 -5.68
CA SER A 116 16.87 -10.13 -4.67
C SER A 116 15.47 -10.76 -4.65
N TRP A 117 15.40 -12.06 -4.90
CA TRP A 117 14.15 -12.84 -4.87
C TRP A 117 13.42 -12.74 -3.52
N SER A 118 14.19 -12.60 -2.42
CA SER A 118 13.65 -12.48 -1.06
C SER A 118 12.82 -11.21 -0.83
N TRP A 119 13.14 -10.11 -1.51
CA TRP A 119 12.44 -8.83 -1.34
C TRP A 119 11.13 -8.80 -2.14
N SER A 120 11.16 -9.42 -3.32
CA SER A 120 9.98 -9.59 -4.16
C SER A 120 8.90 -10.44 -3.47
N GLY A 121 9.31 -11.50 -2.76
CA GLY A 121 8.39 -12.32 -1.96
C GLY A 121 7.72 -11.53 -0.82
N LYS A 122 8.48 -10.65 -0.13
CA LYS A 122 7.93 -9.80 0.94
C LYS A 122 6.96 -8.75 0.39
N SER A 123 7.26 -8.14 -0.76
CA SER A 123 6.37 -7.16 -1.39
C SER A 123 5.05 -7.80 -1.87
N LEU A 124 5.10 -9.06 -2.32
CA LEU A 124 3.90 -9.82 -2.69
C LEU A 124 3.00 -10.05 -1.48
N LEU A 125 3.60 -10.48 -0.36
CA LEU A 125 2.87 -10.76 0.87
C LEU A 125 2.21 -9.48 1.43
N MET A 126 2.92 -8.35 1.39
CA MET A 126 2.33 -7.05 1.76
C MET A 126 1.22 -6.60 0.81
N ALA A 127 1.37 -6.79 -0.49
CA ALA A 127 0.33 -6.44 -1.47
C ALA A 127 -0.95 -7.27 -1.25
N LEU A 128 -0.80 -8.58 -1.04
CA LEU A 128 -1.92 -9.48 -0.74
C LEU A 128 -2.62 -9.09 0.56
N LEU A 129 -1.87 -8.82 1.63
CA LEU A 129 -2.45 -8.37 2.91
C LEU A 129 -3.17 -7.03 2.76
N GLY A 130 -2.56 -6.05 2.07
CA GLY A 130 -3.16 -4.74 1.83
C GLY A 130 -4.49 -4.86 1.07
N VAL A 131 -4.52 -5.66 0.01
CA VAL A 131 -5.75 -5.86 -0.77
C VAL A 131 -6.80 -6.63 0.01
N ALA A 132 -6.42 -7.68 0.73
CA ALA A 132 -7.35 -8.42 1.58
C ALA A 132 -8.01 -7.48 2.59
N LEU A 133 -7.22 -6.66 3.29
CA LEU A 133 -7.73 -5.70 4.27
C LEU A 133 -8.63 -4.63 3.63
N SER A 134 -8.21 -4.04 2.51
CA SER A 134 -8.96 -2.96 1.86
C SER A 134 -10.22 -3.44 1.11
N CYS A 135 -10.20 -4.63 0.52
CA CYS A 135 -11.30 -5.15 -0.30
C CYS A 135 -12.35 -5.95 0.48
N THR A 136 -12.03 -6.43 1.70
CA THR A 136 -12.99 -7.20 2.50
C THR A 136 -14.29 -6.42 2.71
N TRP A 137 -14.18 -5.13 3.06
CA TRP A 137 -15.35 -4.31 3.37
C TRP A 137 -16.22 -3.96 2.14
N PRO A 138 -15.67 -3.43 1.04
CA PRO A 138 -16.47 -3.16 -0.15
C PRO A 138 -17.13 -4.42 -0.74
N LEU A 139 -16.46 -5.57 -0.63
CA LEU A 139 -16.97 -6.85 -1.11
C LEU A 139 -18.15 -7.35 -0.25
N VAL A 140 -18.06 -7.24 1.09
CA VAL A 140 -19.19 -7.51 2.00
C VAL A 140 -20.35 -6.54 1.73
N ARG A 141 -20.06 -5.26 1.53
CA ARG A 141 -21.06 -4.23 1.22
C ARG A 141 -21.80 -4.53 -0.07
N LEU A 142 -21.11 -5.00 -1.12
CA LEU A 142 -21.71 -5.38 -2.41
C LEU A 142 -22.73 -6.51 -2.26
N ILE A 143 -22.48 -7.47 -1.36
CA ILE A 143 -23.36 -8.63 -1.15
C ILE A 143 -24.60 -8.27 -0.32
N HIS A 144 -24.42 -7.44 0.71
CA HIS A 144 -25.50 -7.03 1.62
C HIS A 144 -26.39 -5.90 1.07
N SER A 145 -25.92 -5.15 0.06
CA SER A 145 -26.71 -4.09 -0.57
C SER A 145 -27.83 -4.70 -1.41
N GLN A 146 -29.09 -4.55 -0.98
CA GLN A 146 -30.24 -5.05 -1.71
C GLN A 146 -30.40 -4.33 -3.06
N PRO A 147 -30.56 -5.04 -4.19
CA PRO A 147 -30.54 -4.47 -5.53
C PRO A 147 -31.83 -3.71 -5.93
N ILE A 148 -32.68 -3.29 -4.97
CA ILE A 148 -34.04 -2.83 -5.25
C ILE A 148 -34.31 -1.33 -5.00
N ARG A 149 -33.32 -0.53 -4.58
CA ARG A 149 -33.50 0.91 -4.37
C ARG A 149 -32.72 1.77 -5.35
N LEU A 150 -32.95 1.55 -6.65
CA LEU A 150 -32.42 2.37 -7.73
C LEU A 150 -33.04 3.79 -7.84
N THR A 151 -34.02 4.16 -7.01
CA THR A 151 -34.74 5.45 -7.16
C THR A 151 -34.91 6.28 -5.87
N ALA A 152 -34.11 6.05 -4.82
CA ALA A 152 -34.10 6.95 -3.66
C ALA A 152 -32.82 7.81 -3.68
N ARG A 153 -32.86 8.90 -4.46
CA ARG A 153 -31.78 9.87 -4.70
C ARG A 153 -31.10 10.50 -3.45
N LEU A 154 -31.49 10.20 -2.21
CA LEU A 154 -31.12 11.03 -1.05
C LEU A 154 -30.91 10.32 0.31
N SER A 155 -30.38 9.09 0.39
CA SER A 155 -30.05 8.51 1.72
C SER A 155 -28.59 8.10 1.97
N MET A 156 -27.69 8.24 0.99
CA MET A 156 -26.26 7.90 1.15
C MET A 156 -25.44 9.01 1.84
N VAL A 157 -25.96 9.63 2.91
CA VAL A 157 -25.17 10.59 3.70
C VAL A 157 -25.04 10.20 5.18
N ARG A 158 -25.83 9.26 5.71
CA ARG A 158 -25.96 9.13 7.18
C ARG A 158 -25.44 7.87 7.87
N PHE A 159 -25.01 6.84 7.17
CA PHE A 159 -24.60 5.57 7.83
C PHE A 159 -23.20 5.07 7.49
N ALA A 160 -22.26 5.95 7.15
CA ALA A 160 -20.88 5.58 6.83
C ALA A 160 -19.80 6.30 7.67
N GLY A 161 -20.17 7.00 8.74
CA GLY A 161 -19.22 7.87 9.47
C GLY A 161 -18.45 7.21 10.61
N ARG A 162 -19.12 6.40 11.45
CA ARG A 162 -18.58 6.07 12.79
C ARG A 162 -17.87 4.71 12.86
N GLU A 163 -18.21 3.77 11.98
CA GLU A 163 -17.58 2.43 11.91
C GLU A 163 -16.32 2.44 11.02
N PHE A 164 -16.27 3.35 10.04
CA PHE A 164 -15.11 3.61 9.18
C PHE A 164 -13.89 4.14 9.95
N PHE A 165 -14.10 4.92 11.01
CA PHE A 165 -13.01 5.49 11.82
C PHE A 165 -12.29 4.42 12.65
N TRP A 166 -13.06 3.51 13.27
CA TRP A 166 -12.49 2.41 14.07
C TRP A 166 -11.79 1.35 13.22
N GLN A 167 -12.27 1.10 12.00
CA GLN A 167 -11.62 0.17 11.08
C GLN A 167 -10.38 0.78 10.41
N ALA A 168 -10.36 2.11 10.15
CA ALA A 168 -9.16 2.82 9.72
C ALA A 168 -8.06 2.81 10.80
N ILE A 169 -8.45 2.89 12.08
CA ILE A 169 -7.52 2.75 13.22
C ILE A 169 -6.96 1.32 13.31
N LEU A 170 -7.80 0.29 13.14
CA LEU A 170 -7.34 -1.11 13.10
C LEU A 170 -6.40 -1.38 11.91
N ALA A 171 -6.69 -0.83 10.73
CA ALA A 171 -5.82 -0.94 9.56
C ALA A 171 -4.49 -0.17 9.75
N ALA A 172 -4.53 0.99 10.40
CA ALA A 172 -3.33 1.73 10.80
C ALA A 172 -2.49 0.91 11.79
N TYR A 173 -3.12 0.28 12.78
CA TYR A 173 -2.45 -0.57 13.77
C TYR A 173 -1.79 -1.80 13.11
N VAL A 174 -2.47 -2.43 12.15
CA VAL A 174 -1.94 -3.59 11.42
C VAL A 174 -0.89 -3.20 10.38
N CYS A 175 -0.92 -1.98 9.81
CA CYS A 175 0.18 -1.44 8.99
C CYS A 175 1.42 -1.07 9.80
N LEU A 176 1.25 -0.70 11.08
CA LEU A 176 2.36 -0.41 11.98
C LEU A 176 3.15 -1.69 12.33
N LEU A 177 2.52 -2.87 12.39
CA LEU A 177 3.20 -4.13 12.69
C LEU A 177 4.30 -4.55 11.69
N PRO A 178 4.09 -4.53 10.36
CA PRO A 178 5.15 -4.78 9.39
C PRO A 178 6.16 -3.63 9.29
N CYS A 179 5.76 -2.39 9.59
CA CYS A 179 6.70 -1.27 9.75
C CYS A 179 7.63 -1.48 10.97
N LEU A 180 7.07 -1.99 12.07
CA LEU A 180 7.82 -2.37 13.26
C LEU A 180 8.76 -3.53 12.95
N TYR A 181 8.29 -4.55 12.22
CA TYR A 181 9.10 -5.70 11.81
C TYR A 181 10.25 -5.30 10.86
N CYS A 182 10.00 -4.38 9.92
CA CYS A 182 11.02 -3.83 9.03
C CYS A 182 12.06 -2.99 9.79
N SER A 183 11.61 -2.15 10.74
CA SER A 183 12.50 -1.38 11.61
C SER A 183 13.33 -2.27 12.55
N LEU A 184 12.74 -3.35 13.09
CA LEU A 184 13.43 -4.34 13.93
C LEU A 184 14.51 -5.09 13.16
N VAL A 185 14.22 -5.50 11.92
CA VAL A 185 15.21 -6.15 11.04
C VAL A 185 16.32 -5.17 10.63
N ALA A 186 15.97 -3.93 10.27
CA ALA A 186 16.96 -2.90 9.91
C ALA A 186 17.87 -2.52 11.09
N VAL A 187 17.34 -2.40 12.31
CA VAL A 187 18.11 -2.13 13.53
C VAL A 187 18.97 -3.33 13.93
N SER A 188 18.46 -4.56 13.80
CA SER A 188 19.20 -5.81 14.07
C SER A 188 20.40 -6.00 13.13
N THR A 189 20.25 -5.67 11.84
CA THR A 189 21.33 -5.79 10.84
C THR A 189 22.39 -4.68 10.97
N LEU A 190 22.07 -3.56 11.62
CA LEU A 190 22.98 -2.45 11.93
C LEU A 190 23.69 -2.60 13.29
N ALA A 191 23.27 -3.56 14.12
CA ALA A 191 23.81 -3.84 15.45
C ALA A 191 24.79 -5.04 15.48
N LEU A 192 25.11 -5.60 14.30
CA LEU A 192 26.10 -6.66 14.05
C LEU A 192 27.21 -6.08 13.16
#